data_AF-A0A968JS31-F1
#
_entry.id   AF-A0A968JS31-F1
#
_cell.length_a   1.000
_cell.length_b   1.000
_cell.length_c   1.000
_cell.angle_alpha   90.00
_cell.angle_beta   90.00
_cell.angle_gamma   90.00
#
_symmetry.space_group_name_H-M   'P 1'
#
loop_
_entity.id
_entity.type
_entity.pdbx_description
1 polymer ?
#
loop_
_entity_poly.entity_id
_entity_poly.type
_entity_poly.pdbx_seq_one_letter_code
_entity_poly.pdbx_strand_id
1 'polypeptide(L)'
;MPAEHDWILYAPYSDKTLMRNLLTFELGAQLGNYQCRGRFVELYLNEDYRGIYVLLEKIKRDENRIDISRLEETENTGDDLTGGYILKIDRIDNVSTDGWISPYNENLHSGIGIVYVYPEPDDITSAQKTILRIIY
;
A
#
# COMPACT_ATOMS: atom_id res chain seq x y z
N MET A 1 -12.59 -6.26 -12.85
CA MET A 1 -11.64 -5.28 -12.27
C MET A 1 -12.00 -3.91 -12.82
N PRO A 2 -12.01 -2.86 -12.00
CA PRO A 2 -12.32 -1.49 -12.46
C PRO A 2 -11.29 -1.01 -13.49
N ALA A 3 -11.68 -0.05 -14.33
CA ALA A 3 -10.77 0.57 -15.28
C ALA A 3 -9.70 1.35 -14.53
N GLU A 4 -8.42 1.07 -14.80
CA GLU A 4 -7.30 1.68 -14.10
C GLU A 4 -6.00 1.47 -14.88
N HIS A 5 -5.00 2.32 -14.65
CA HIS A 5 -3.69 2.26 -15.31
C HIS A 5 -2.59 1.65 -14.44
N ASP A 6 -2.70 1.77 -13.11
CA ASP A 6 -1.70 1.24 -12.19
C ASP A 6 -2.02 -0.17 -11.70
N TRP A 7 -1.29 -1.13 -12.25
CA TRP A 7 -1.35 -2.54 -11.87
C TRP A 7 0.02 -3.07 -11.46
N ILE A 8 0.02 -4.04 -10.55
CA ILE A 8 1.22 -4.75 -10.13
C ILE A 8 1.25 -6.08 -10.87
N LEU A 9 2.31 -6.32 -11.63
CA LEU A 9 2.59 -7.62 -12.22
C LEU A 9 3.45 -8.43 -11.24
N TYR A 10 2.80 -9.32 -10.48
CA TYR A 10 3.44 -10.07 -9.42
C TYR A 10 3.80 -11.49 -9.89
N ALA A 11 5.05 -11.87 -9.70
CA ALA A 11 5.56 -13.22 -9.96
C ALA A 11 5.74 -13.97 -8.63
N PRO A 12 4.82 -14.86 -8.23
CA PRO A 12 4.96 -15.66 -7.01
C PRO A 12 5.96 -16.82 -7.20
N TYR A 13 7.16 -16.56 -7.70
CA TYR A 13 8.13 -17.60 -8.10
C TYR A 13 8.54 -18.54 -6.96
N SER A 14 8.66 -18.02 -5.73
CA SER A 14 8.98 -18.82 -4.53
C SER A 14 7.79 -19.66 -4.04
N ASP A 15 6.57 -19.29 -4.40
CA ASP A 15 5.36 -20.00 -4.04
C ASP A 15 5.07 -21.09 -5.08
N LYS A 16 5.36 -22.35 -4.73
CA LYS A 16 5.14 -23.51 -5.62
C LYS A 16 3.70 -23.67 -6.12
N THR A 17 2.70 -23.12 -5.42
CA THR A 17 1.30 -23.22 -5.88
C THR A 17 0.87 -21.99 -6.67
N LEU A 18 1.67 -20.91 -6.67
CA LEU A 18 1.36 -19.59 -7.22
C LEU A 18 0.10 -18.91 -6.63
N MET A 19 -0.59 -19.56 -5.70
CA MET A 19 -1.95 -19.23 -5.30
C MET A 19 -2.07 -18.69 -3.88
N ARG A 20 -1.05 -18.82 -3.02
CA ARG A 20 -1.22 -18.58 -1.57
C ARG A 20 -1.70 -17.16 -1.28
N ASN A 21 -1.07 -16.17 -1.89
CA ASN A 21 -1.43 -14.77 -1.67
C ASN A 21 -2.85 -14.47 -2.19
N LEU A 22 -3.17 -14.93 -3.40
CA LEU A 22 -4.48 -14.66 -4.00
C LEU A 22 -5.60 -15.35 -3.20
N LEU A 23 -5.36 -16.55 -2.68
CA LEU A 23 -6.28 -17.25 -1.81
C LEU A 23 -6.55 -16.46 -0.52
N THR A 24 -5.51 -15.91 0.11
CA THR A 24 -5.67 -15.09 1.32
C THR A 24 -6.45 -13.81 1.04
N PHE A 25 -6.20 -13.14 -0.09
CA PHE A 25 -6.97 -11.96 -0.49
C PHE A 25 -8.44 -12.30 -0.75
N GLU A 26 -8.72 -13.42 -1.42
CA GLU A 26 -10.09 -13.88 -1.66
C GLU A 26 -10.82 -14.18 -0.35
N LEU A 27 -10.17 -14.89 0.57
CA LEU A 27 -10.74 -15.18 1.90
C LEU A 27 -11.00 -13.89 2.69
N GLY A 28 -10.06 -12.95 2.68
CA GLY A 28 -10.24 -11.66 3.35
C GLY A 28 -11.40 -10.84 2.78
N ALA A 29 -11.60 -10.90 1.46
CA ALA A 29 -12.71 -10.24 0.77
C ALA A 29 -14.06 -10.88 1.15
N GLN A 30 -14.11 -12.20 1.25
CA GLN A 30 -15.29 -12.93 1.70
C GLN A 30 -15.65 -12.64 3.16
N LEU A 31 -14.66 -12.29 3.99
CA LEU A 31 -14.88 -11.82 5.36
C LEU A 31 -15.35 -10.35 5.45
N GLY A 32 -15.52 -9.66 4.31
CA GLY A 32 -16.01 -8.29 4.24
C GLY A 32 -14.93 -7.22 4.40
N ASN A 33 -13.64 -7.60 4.41
CA ASN A 33 -12.55 -6.64 4.45
C ASN A 33 -12.17 -6.22 3.03
N TYR A 34 -11.71 -4.99 2.87
CA TYR A 34 -11.04 -4.58 1.64
C TYR A 34 -9.80 -5.46 1.40
N GLN A 35 -9.69 -6.02 0.20
CA GLN A 35 -8.55 -6.82 -0.25
C GLN A 35 -8.24 -6.46 -1.69
N CYS A 36 -6.95 -6.50 -2.04
CA CYS A 36 -6.52 -6.23 -3.40
C CYS A 36 -7.10 -7.28 -4.36
N ARG A 37 -7.79 -6.82 -5.41
CA ARG A 37 -8.29 -7.71 -6.45
C ARG A 37 -7.13 -8.24 -7.27
N GLY A 38 -7.18 -9.52 -7.63
CA GLY A 38 -6.14 -10.17 -8.42
C GLY A 38 -6.68 -11.19 -9.41
N ARG A 39 -5.94 -11.44 -10.49
CA ARG A 39 -6.21 -12.54 -11.42
C ARG A 39 -4.94 -13.13 -11.99
N PHE A 40 -4.96 -14.42 -12.29
CA PHE A 40 -3.87 -15.07 -13.03
C PHE A 40 -3.85 -14.59 -14.48
N VAL A 41 -2.64 -14.36 -14.99
CA VAL A 41 -2.39 -13.97 -16.39
C VAL A 41 -1.17 -14.72 -16.92
N GLU A 42 -1.17 -14.97 -18.22
CA GLU A 42 0.00 -15.46 -18.93
C GLU A 42 0.79 -14.28 -19.48
N LEU A 43 2.11 -14.26 -19.27
CA LEU A 43 2.98 -13.21 -19.77
C LEU A 43 3.68 -13.66 -21.05
N TYR A 44 3.55 -12.85 -22.09
CA TYR A 44 4.35 -12.96 -23.31
C TYR A 44 5.14 -11.66 -23.50
N LEU A 45 6.45 -11.75 -23.67
CA LEU A 45 7.33 -10.61 -23.90
C LEU A 45 8.05 -10.80 -25.24
N ASN A 46 7.75 -9.95 -26.22
CA ASN A 46 8.26 -10.11 -27.60
C ASN A 46 8.01 -11.53 -28.15
N GLU A 47 6.75 -11.99 -28.05
CA GLU A 47 6.31 -13.33 -28.47
C GLU A 47 6.89 -14.52 -27.66
N ASP A 48 7.77 -14.26 -26.70
CA ASP A 48 8.37 -15.27 -25.83
C ASP A 48 7.55 -15.46 -24.55
N TYR A 49 7.12 -16.70 -24.29
CA TYR A 49 6.31 -17.04 -23.11
C TYR A 49 7.16 -16.99 -21.84
N ARG A 50 6.73 -16.18 -20.87
CA ARG A 50 7.43 -15.94 -19.59
C ARG A 50 6.78 -16.60 -18.39
N GLY A 51 5.69 -17.33 -18.59
CA GLY A 51 5.02 -18.06 -17.51
C GLY A 51 3.74 -17.39 -17.00
N ILE A 52 3.27 -17.90 -15.86
CA ILE A 52 2.07 -17.42 -15.18
C ILE A 52 2.46 -16.36 -14.14
N TYR A 53 1.72 -15.26 -14.15
CA TYR A 53 1.84 -14.15 -13.21
C TYR A 53 0.47 -13.87 -12.58
N VAL A 54 0.47 -13.05 -11.53
CA VAL A 54 -0.74 -12.50 -10.95
C VAL A 54 -0.78 -11.01 -11.26
N LEU A 55 -1.81 -10.57 -11.98
CA LEU A 55 -2.13 -9.17 -12.14
C LEU A 55 -2.89 -8.71 -10.89
N LEU A 56 -2.27 -7.86 -10.09
CA LEU A 56 -2.80 -7.37 -8.81
C LEU A 56 -3.14 -5.88 -8.88
N GLU A 57 -4.22 -5.52 -8.19
CA GLU A 57 -4.57 -4.13 -7.92
C GLU A 57 -3.51 -3.47 -7.03
N LYS A 58 -3.02 -2.29 -7.41
CA LYS A 58 -2.11 -1.48 -6.58
C LYS A 58 -2.92 -0.80 -5.47
N ILE A 59 -2.47 -0.89 -4.22
CA ILE A 59 -3.07 -0.12 -3.12
C ILE A 59 -2.83 1.37 -3.38
N LYS A 60 -3.90 2.13 -3.60
CA LYS A 60 -3.90 3.58 -3.74
C LYS A 60 -5.28 4.15 -3.40
N ARG A 61 -5.34 5.44 -3.09
CA ARG A 61 -6.60 6.18 -2.97
C ARG A 61 -7.28 6.24 -4.33
N ASP A 62 -8.50 5.73 -4.42
CA ASP A 62 -9.38 5.79 -5.60
C ASP A 62 -10.81 5.42 -5.18
N GLU A 63 -11.82 6.00 -5.82
CA GLU A 63 -13.24 5.73 -5.54
C GLU A 63 -13.61 4.25 -5.72
N ASN A 64 -12.90 3.51 -6.57
CA ASN A 64 -13.10 2.08 -6.82
C ASN A 64 -12.11 1.17 -6.07
N ARG A 65 -11.25 1.76 -5.22
CA ARG A 65 -10.22 1.07 -4.40
C ARG A 65 -10.38 1.47 -2.93
N ILE A 66 -9.44 2.25 -2.39
CA ILE A 66 -9.50 2.80 -1.04
C ILE A 66 -10.15 4.19 -1.14
N ASP A 67 -11.44 4.23 -0.83
CA ASP A 67 -12.22 5.46 -0.79
C ASP A 67 -12.03 6.17 0.56
N ILE A 68 -11.02 7.02 0.61
CA ILE A 68 -10.70 7.89 1.75
C ILE A 68 -10.62 9.33 1.28
N SER A 69 -10.95 10.26 2.18
CA SER A 69 -10.93 11.69 1.90
C SER A 69 -9.59 12.16 1.37
N ARG A 70 -9.63 13.03 0.35
CA ARG A 70 -8.44 13.72 -0.13
C ARG A 70 -7.96 14.70 0.94
N LEU A 71 -6.64 14.73 1.14
CA LEU A 71 -5.97 15.73 1.96
C LEU A 71 -5.24 16.72 1.06
N GLU A 72 -5.48 18.00 1.28
CA GLU A 72 -4.78 19.12 0.65
C GLU A 72 -3.67 19.66 1.56
N GLU A 73 -2.66 20.30 0.97
CA GLU A 73 -1.54 20.91 1.72
C GLU A 73 -2.00 22.01 2.67
N THR A 74 -3.18 22.59 2.48
CA THR A 74 -3.73 23.64 3.35
C THR A 74 -4.44 23.08 4.58
N GLU A 75 -4.78 21.79 4.58
CA GLU A 75 -5.53 21.11 5.63
C GLU A 75 -4.61 20.68 6.78
N ASN A 76 -4.28 21.65 7.64
CA ASN A 76 -3.28 21.51 8.70
C ASN A 76 -3.83 21.65 10.13
N THR A 77 -5.15 21.79 10.29
CA THR A 77 -5.77 22.08 11.60
C THR A 77 -7.18 21.50 11.69
N GLY A 78 -7.63 21.17 12.90
CA GLY A 78 -9.01 20.74 13.15
C GLY A 78 -9.31 19.38 12.52
N ASP A 79 -10.57 19.19 12.12
CA ASP A 79 -11.05 17.93 11.54
C ASP A 79 -10.39 17.64 10.18
N ASP A 80 -10.05 18.69 9.42
CA ASP A 80 -9.39 18.59 8.11
C ASP A 80 -8.01 17.92 8.21
N LEU A 81 -7.33 18.01 9.36
CA LEU A 81 -6.04 17.33 9.62
C LEU A 81 -6.19 15.80 9.79
N THR A 82 -7.40 15.31 10.04
CA THR A 82 -7.69 13.88 10.34
C THR A 82 -8.24 13.11 9.14
N GLY A 83 -8.01 13.62 7.92
CA GLY A 83 -8.44 13.00 6.66
C GLY A 83 -7.83 11.63 6.33
N GLY A 84 -7.83 11.26 5.06
CA GLY A 84 -7.41 9.94 4.61
C GLY A 84 -5.88 9.77 4.52
N TYR A 85 -5.32 8.85 5.31
CA TYR A 85 -3.90 8.47 5.20
C TYR A 85 -3.73 7.02 4.77
N ILE A 86 -2.70 6.76 3.95
CA ILE A 86 -2.22 5.42 3.66
C ILE A 86 -0.77 5.34 4.15
N LEU A 87 -0.53 4.37 5.04
CA LEU A 87 0.77 4.12 5.63
C LEU A 87 1.20 2.69 5.31
N LYS A 88 2.52 2.47 5.30
CA LYS A 88 3.11 1.15 5.10
C LYS A 88 4.12 0.86 6.21
N ILE A 89 4.14 -0.37 6.71
CA ILE A 89 5.25 -0.85 7.52
C ILE A 89 6.38 -1.28 6.59
N ASP A 90 7.50 -0.59 6.63
CA ASP A 90 8.67 -0.88 5.80
C ASP A 90 9.97 -0.34 6.42
N ARG A 91 11.11 -0.69 5.82
CA ARG A 91 12.40 -0.10 6.17
C ARG A 91 12.48 1.34 5.65
N ILE A 92 12.81 2.26 6.55
CA ILE A 92 13.09 3.66 6.20
C ILE A 92 14.54 3.76 5.74
N ASP A 93 14.75 4.23 4.52
CA ASP A 93 16.09 4.46 3.95
C ASP A 93 16.42 5.94 3.72
N ASN A 94 15.46 6.86 3.92
CA ASN A 94 15.59 8.30 3.67
C ASN A 94 16.07 8.66 2.26
N VAL A 95 15.92 7.73 1.30
CA VAL A 95 16.27 7.92 -0.11
C VAL A 95 15.05 7.69 -0.98
N SER A 96 14.35 6.57 -0.76
CA SER A 96 13.14 6.20 -1.48
C SER A 96 11.89 6.22 -0.59
N THR A 97 12.10 6.28 0.73
CA THR A 97 11.04 6.19 1.73
C THR A 97 11.24 7.26 2.81
N ASP A 98 10.17 8.00 3.11
CA ASP A 98 10.09 8.93 4.25
C ASP A 98 9.06 8.41 5.26
N GLY A 99 9.33 8.62 6.55
CA GLY A 99 8.55 8.00 7.62
C GLY A 99 9.03 8.32 9.03
N TRP A 100 8.67 7.45 9.97
CA TRP A 100 9.21 7.44 11.34
C TRP A 100 9.32 6.03 11.89
N ILE A 101 10.22 5.85 12.85
CA ILE A 101 10.29 4.61 13.62
C ILE A 101 9.24 4.71 14.73
N SER A 102 8.33 3.73 14.78
CA SER A 102 7.30 3.64 15.82
C SER A 102 7.95 3.57 17.21
N PRO A 103 7.37 4.24 18.23
CA PRO A 103 7.82 4.09 19.61
C PRO A 103 7.61 2.68 20.16
N TYR A 104 6.70 1.90 19.56
CA TYR A 104 6.42 0.52 19.92
C TYR A 104 7.40 -0.42 19.22
N ASN A 105 8.62 -0.50 19.75
CA ASN A 105 9.65 -1.40 19.24
C ASN A 105 9.76 -2.64 20.13
N GLU A 106 9.13 -3.75 19.75
CA GLU A 106 9.22 -5.05 20.42
C GLU A 106 10.60 -5.74 20.21
N ASN A 107 11.68 -5.12 20.69
CA ASN A 107 13.06 -5.64 20.59
C ASN A 107 13.53 -5.95 19.15
N LEU A 108 12.93 -5.31 18.14
CA LEU A 108 13.40 -5.41 16.77
C LEU A 108 14.66 -4.56 16.62
N HIS A 109 15.75 -5.17 16.16
CA HIS A 109 17.06 -4.53 16.01
C HIS A 109 17.04 -3.24 15.17
N SER A 110 16.04 -3.07 14.31
CA SER A 110 15.88 -1.91 13.42
C SER A 110 14.63 -1.09 13.70
N GLY A 111 13.82 -1.45 14.70
CA GLY A 111 12.51 -0.85 14.95
C GLY A 111 11.47 -1.15 13.87
N ILE A 112 10.25 -0.66 14.08
CA ILE A 112 9.15 -0.76 13.11
C ILE A 112 9.09 0.58 12.38
N GLY A 113 9.50 0.60 11.11
CA GLY A 113 9.38 1.79 10.27
C GLY A 113 7.97 1.93 9.73
N ILE A 114 7.38 3.11 9.91
CA ILE A 114 6.11 3.51 9.33
C ILE A 114 6.41 4.56 8.26
N VAL A 115 6.06 4.23 7.02
CA VAL A 115 6.38 5.00 5.80
C VAL A 115 5.11 5.64 5.24
N TYR A 116 5.22 6.89 4.79
CA TYR A 116 4.12 7.61 4.14
C TYR A 116 3.91 7.08 2.72
N VAL A 117 2.66 6.74 2.39
CA VAL A 117 2.25 6.35 1.02
C VAL A 117 1.25 7.35 0.47
N TYR A 118 0.28 7.79 1.27
CA TYR A 118 -0.64 8.87 0.93
C TYR A 118 -0.93 9.75 2.16
N PRO A 119 -0.83 11.08 2.06
CA PRO A 119 -0.24 11.83 0.94
C PRO A 119 1.22 11.41 0.65
N GLU A 120 1.71 11.71 -0.55
CA GLU A 120 3.08 11.33 -0.93
C GLU A 120 4.10 12.04 -0.02
N PRO A 121 5.30 11.47 0.18
CA PRO A 121 6.35 12.04 1.04
C PRO A 121 6.65 13.54 0.80
N ASP A 122 6.55 13.97 -0.46
CA ASP A 122 6.84 15.34 -0.89
C ASP A 122 5.65 16.30 -0.68
N ASP A 123 4.42 15.77 -0.64
CA ASP A 123 3.18 16.56 -0.50
C ASP A 123 2.70 16.64 0.97
N ILE A 124 3.07 15.66 1.81
CA ILE A 124 2.60 15.61 3.19
C ILE A 124 3.24 16.71 4.06
N THR A 125 2.40 17.50 4.71
CA THR A 125 2.87 18.65 5.49
C THR A 125 3.51 18.25 6.82
N SER A 126 4.27 19.17 7.42
CA SER A 126 4.84 18.93 8.75
C SER A 126 3.77 18.72 9.83
N ALA A 127 2.62 19.41 9.75
CA ALA A 127 1.53 19.24 10.71
C ALA A 127 0.90 17.84 10.60
N GLN A 128 0.68 17.36 9.37
CA GLN A 128 0.19 16.02 9.07
C GLN A 128 1.17 14.92 9.55
N LYS A 129 2.48 15.10 9.34
CA LYS A 129 3.50 14.19 9.89
C LYS A 129 3.46 14.14 11.42
N THR A 130 3.27 15.28 12.09
CA THR A 130 3.23 15.32 13.56
C THR A 130 2.03 14.59 14.13
N ILE A 131 0.82 14.78 13.58
CA ILE A 131 -0.38 14.13 14.14
C ILE A 131 -0.30 12.60 14.02
N LEU A 132 0.22 12.09 12.90
CA LEU A 132 0.34 10.65 12.68
C LEU A 132 1.23 9.96 13.71
N ARG A 133 2.32 10.62 14.12
CA ARG A 133 3.24 10.13 15.17
C ARG A 133 2.64 10.12 16.57
N ILE A 134 1.57 10.89 16.80
CA ILE A 134 0.86 10.90 18.08
C ILE A 134 -0.16 9.76 18.15
N ILE A 135 -0.78 9.43 17.01
CA ILE A 135 -1.81 8.40 16.92
C ILE A 135 -1.20 6.99 16.85
N TYR A 136 -0.04 6.83 16.18
CA TYR A 136 0.61 5.53 15.90
C TYR A 136 2.09 5.50 16.30
#